data_AF-A0A5B8JJQ9-F1
#
_entry.id   AF-A0A5B8JJQ9-F1
#
_cell.length_a   1.000
_cell.length_b   1.000
_cell.length_c   1.000
_cell.angle_alpha   90.00
_cell.angle_beta   90.00
_cell.angle_gamma   90.00
#
_symmetry.space_group_name_H-M   'P 1'
#
loop_
_entity.id
_entity.type
_entity.pdbx_description
1 polymer ?
#
loop_
_entity_poly.entity_id
_entity_poly.type
_entity_poly.pdbx_seq_one_letter_code
_entity_poly.pdbx_strand_id
1 'polypeptide(L)'
;MESLPQVHRRGGQDEASEGQTAPSVAPETPAPENPAPEPPAPEARVPEPLGQEIAALWGEYLDGCEVGPDDDFFALGGNSLIGIKIIDRVSRDYGVELSVRAFYLAQTPARVAGLIEQGRART
;
A
#
# COMPACT_ATOMS: atom_id res chain seq x y z
N MET A 1 -44.97 51.77 39.21
CA MET A 1 -45.45 52.36 37.94
C MET A 1 -44.22 52.55 37.06
N GLU A 2 -43.75 51.48 36.43
CA GLU A 2 -42.57 51.56 35.56
C GLU A 2 -42.90 50.92 34.21
N SER A 3 -43.25 51.82 33.29
CA SER A 3 -42.87 51.88 31.88
C SER A 3 -43.01 50.61 31.01
N LEU A 4 -44.13 50.58 30.28
CA LEU A 4 -44.20 50.08 28.89
C LEU A 4 -43.71 51.20 27.92
N PRO A 5 -43.75 51.01 26.59
CA PRO A 5 -42.78 50.30 25.76
C PRO A 5 -42.20 51.25 24.67
N GLN A 6 -41.04 50.96 24.08
CA GLN A 6 -40.66 51.59 22.81
C GLN A 6 -40.13 50.55 21.81
N VAL A 7 -40.95 50.36 20.78
CA VAL A 7 -40.65 49.69 19.53
C VAL A 7 -40.19 50.75 18.53
N HIS A 8 -39.00 50.59 17.96
CA HIS A 8 -38.68 51.15 16.65
C HIS A 8 -38.02 50.07 15.80
N ARG A 9 -38.74 49.67 14.74
CA ARG A 9 -38.28 48.77 13.68
C ARG A 9 -37.22 49.47 12.81
N ARG A 10 -36.28 48.70 12.25
CA ARG A 10 -36.29 48.22 10.83
C ARG A 10 -34.89 48.21 10.22
N GLY A 11 -34.61 47.10 9.51
CA GLY A 11 -33.50 46.93 8.58
C GLY A 11 -32.37 46.14 9.23
N GLY A 12 -32.05 44.91 8.83
CA GLY A 12 -32.32 44.21 7.60
C GLY A 12 -31.01 43.55 7.21
N GLN A 13 -30.97 42.22 7.23
CA GLN A 13 -30.14 41.38 6.37
C GLN A 13 -30.45 39.91 6.69
N ASP A 14 -31.02 39.25 5.68
CA ASP A 14 -31.03 37.80 5.50
C ASP A 14 -29.62 37.24 5.68
N GLU A 15 -29.43 36.42 6.71
CA GLU A 15 -28.27 35.53 6.83
C GLU A 15 -28.73 34.14 6.37
N ALA A 16 -28.65 33.92 5.05
CA ALA A 16 -28.61 32.60 4.46
C ALA A 16 -27.15 32.26 4.13
N SER A 17 -26.53 31.41 4.95
CA SER A 17 -25.34 30.62 4.59
C SER A 17 -25.20 29.55 5.68
N GLU A 18 -25.61 28.31 5.42
CA GLU A 18 -24.75 27.22 4.93
C GLU A 18 -23.67 26.79 5.93
N GLY A 19 -23.55 25.47 6.11
CA GLY A 19 -22.34 24.87 6.69
C GLY A 19 -22.53 24.23 8.07
N GLN A 20 -23.19 23.08 8.07
CA GLN A 20 -22.76 21.86 8.76
C GLN A 20 -21.66 22.05 9.82
N THR A 21 -22.05 22.34 11.06
CA THR A 21 -21.13 22.33 12.21
C THR A 21 -20.99 20.89 12.68
N ALA A 22 -19.86 20.27 12.37
CA ALA A 22 -19.46 18.99 12.95
C ALA A 22 -19.29 19.14 14.47
N PRO A 23 -19.79 18.22 15.31
CA PRO A 23 -19.47 18.24 16.73
C PRO A 23 -18.04 17.77 16.98
N SER A 24 -17.29 18.67 17.62
CA SER A 24 -16.07 18.50 18.42
C SER A 24 -15.76 17.08 18.89
N VAL A 25 -14.58 16.58 18.51
CA VAL A 25 -13.81 15.60 19.29
C VAL A 25 -12.35 16.08 19.32
N ALA A 26 -11.81 16.21 20.52
CA ALA A 26 -10.40 16.27 20.82
C ALA A 26 -10.12 15.26 21.94
N PRO A 27 -8.87 14.83 22.18
CA PRO A 27 -7.83 14.44 21.24
C PRO A 27 -7.27 13.04 21.59
N GLU A 28 -7.18 12.11 20.64
CA GLU A 28 -6.44 10.86 20.85
C GLU A 28 -5.15 10.86 20.02
N THR A 29 -4.05 10.72 20.75
CA THR A 29 -2.62 10.59 20.39
C THR A 29 -2.35 9.93 19.03
N PRO A 30 -1.36 10.40 18.23
CA PRO A 30 -1.19 9.97 16.84
C PRO A 30 -0.82 8.49 16.73
N ALA A 31 -1.64 7.71 16.03
CA ALA A 31 -1.22 6.47 15.40
C ALA A 31 -0.11 6.77 14.38
N PRO A 32 0.89 5.90 14.19
CA PRO A 32 1.96 6.14 13.24
C PRO A 32 1.38 6.36 11.85
N GLU A 33 1.70 7.52 11.27
CA GLU A 33 1.47 7.86 9.87
C GLU A 33 2.19 6.81 9.01
N ASN A 34 1.45 5.79 8.58
CA ASN A 34 1.86 4.97 7.45
C ASN A 34 1.41 5.72 6.19
N PRO A 35 2.31 6.25 5.34
CA PRO A 35 1.88 6.94 4.14
C PRO A 35 1.04 5.97 3.32
N ALA A 36 -0.16 6.42 2.91
CA ALA A 36 -1.05 5.66 2.05
C ALA A 36 -0.28 5.12 0.84
N PRO A 37 -0.49 3.86 0.42
CA PRO A 37 0.20 3.32 -0.75
C PRO A 37 -0.11 4.20 -1.96
N GLU A 38 0.92 4.78 -2.56
CA GLU A 38 0.83 5.47 -3.85
C GLU A 38 0.15 4.52 -4.86
N PRO A 39 -0.75 5.01 -5.74
CA PRO A 39 -1.43 4.16 -6.69
C PRO A 39 -0.39 3.42 -7.56
N PRO A 40 -0.53 2.10 -7.77
CA PRO A 40 0.46 1.34 -8.51
C PRO A 40 0.64 1.92 -9.91
N ALA A 41 1.89 2.20 -10.26
CA ALA A 41 2.31 2.56 -11.60
C ALA A 41 1.77 1.52 -12.61
N PRO A 42 1.45 1.91 -13.86
CA PRO A 42 0.79 1.05 -14.83
C PRO A 42 1.51 -0.29 -14.94
N GLU A 43 0.78 -1.36 -14.65
CA GLU A 43 1.22 -2.76 -14.72
C GLU A 43 1.90 -3.01 -16.06
N ALA A 44 3.24 -2.98 -16.05
CA ALA A 44 4.02 -3.64 -17.08
C ALA A 44 3.65 -5.11 -16.96
N ARG A 45 2.74 -5.58 -17.83
CA ARG A 45 2.28 -6.96 -17.89
C ARG A 45 3.52 -7.86 -17.98
N VAL A 46 3.90 -8.41 -16.83
CA VAL A 46 4.97 -9.38 -16.70
C VAL A 46 4.54 -10.61 -17.51
N PRO A 47 5.45 -11.34 -18.16
CA PRO A 47 5.11 -12.65 -18.67
C PRO A 47 4.54 -13.50 -17.53
N GLU A 48 3.24 -13.76 -17.60
CA GLU A 48 2.44 -14.62 -16.71
C GLU A 48 3.18 -15.86 -16.16
N PRO A 49 3.96 -16.64 -16.94
CA PRO A 49 4.57 -17.87 -16.41
C PRO A 49 5.56 -17.61 -15.27
N LEU A 50 6.46 -16.61 -15.41
CA LEU A 50 7.53 -16.44 -14.42
C LEU A 50 6.98 -15.89 -13.10
N GLY A 51 6.01 -14.96 -13.15
CA GLY A 51 5.34 -14.48 -11.95
C GLY A 51 4.69 -15.62 -11.16
N GLN A 52 4.02 -16.54 -11.85
CA GLN A 52 3.39 -17.71 -11.25
C GLN A 52 4.41 -18.71 -10.68
N GLU A 53 5.53 -18.93 -11.37
CA GLU A 53 6.63 -19.79 -10.89
C GLU A 53 7.24 -19.23 -9.58
N ILE A 54 7.48 -17.92 -9.54
CA ILE A 54 7.98 -17.25 -8.33
C ILE A 54 6.93 -17.29 -7.22
N ALA A 55 5.64 -17.15 -7.53
CA ALA A 55 4.56 -17.25 -6.56
C ALA A 55 4.51 -18.65 -5.94
N ALA A 56 4.61 -19.71 -6.76
CA ALA A 56 4.70 -21.08 -6.27
C ALA A 56 5.90 -21.29 -5.32
N LEU A 57 7.07 -20.74 -5.68
CA LEU A 57 8.25 -20.78 -4.81
C LEU A 57 8.01 -20.09 -3.47
N TRP A 58 7.30 -18.95 -3.45
CA TRP A 58 6.96 -18.27 -2.20
C TRP A 58 6.07 -19.12 -1.31
N GLY A 59 5.08 -19.79 -1.91
CA GLY A 59 4.21 -20.75 -1.22
C GLY A 59 5.00 -21.82 -0.48
N GLU A 60 6.11 -22.32 -1.04
CA GLU A 60 6.98 -23.31 -0.36
C GLU A 60 7.58 -22.78 0.95
N TYR A 61 7.83 -21.48 1.06
CA TYR A 61 8.41 -20.86 2.26
C TYR A 61 7.37 -20.27 3.22
N LEU A 62 6.15 -20.02 2.74
CA LEU A 62 5.03 -19.47 3.50
C LEU A 62 4.07 -20.60 3.96
N ASP A 63 4.65 -21.69 4.46
CA ASP A 63 3.94 -22.86 4.99
C ASP A 63 2.97 -23.54 3.99
N GLY A 64 3.26 -23.46 2.69
CA GLY A 64 2.49 -24.12 1.64
C GLY A 64 1.21 -23.38 1.24
N CYS A 65 1.12 -22.07 1.48
CA CYS A 65 -0.03 -21.29 1.03
C CYS A 65 -0.09 -21.16 -0.50
N GLU A 66 -1.30 -21.07 -1.04
CA GLU A 66 -1.51 -20.72 -2.44
C GLU A 66 -1.23 -19.21 -2.59
N VAL A 67 -0.18 -18.88 -3.35
CA VAL A 67 0.27 -17.51 -3.60
C VAL A 67 0.01 -17.18 -5.06
N GLY A 68 -0.64 -16.06 -5.29
CA GLY A 68 -0.82 -15.43 -6.59
C GLY A 68 0.35 -14.53 -6.99
N PRO A 69 0.47 -14.21 -8.29
CA PRO A 69 1.57 -13.40 -8.81
C PRO A 69 1.58 -11.95 -8.27
N ASP A 70 0.44 -11.45 -7.82
CA ASP A 70 0.26 -10.09 -7.30
C ASP A 70 0.08 -10.03 -5.78
N ASP A 71 0.21 -11.17 -5.09
CA ASP A 71 0.07 -11.18 -3.64
C ASP A 71 1.27 -10.52 -2.96
N ASP A 72 0.98 -9.65 -1.99
CA ASP A 72 1.99 -8.94 -1.24
C ASP A 72 2.67 -9.86 -0.23
N PHE A 73 4.00 -9.88 -0.28
CA PHE A 73 4.86 -10.69 0.59
C PHE A 73 4.54 -10.53 2.07
N PHE A 74 4.32 -9.28 2.53
CA PHE A 74 4.09 -8.99 3.93
C PHE A 74 2.65 -9.30 4.35
N ALA A 75 1.68 -9.11 3.46
CA ALA A 75 0.29 -9.49 3.67
C ALA A 75 0.14 -11.02 3.88
N LEU A 76 0.99 -11.81 3.21
CA LEU A 76 1.05 -13.27 3.37
C LEU A 76 1.78 -13.74 4.63
N GLY A 77 2.29 -12.82 5.47
CA GLY A 77 3.07 -13.15 6.67
C GLY A 77 4.57 -13.34 6.41
N GLY A 78 5.06 -12.86 5.27
CA GLY A 78 6.47 -12.82 4.94
C GLY A 78 7.28 -12.05 5.98
N ASN A 79 8.44 -12.59 6.31
CA ASN A 79 9.38 -11.99 7.25
C ASN A 79 10.80 -11.96 6.67
N SER A 80 11.71 -11.32 7.39
CA SER A 80 13.08 -11.11 6.91
C SER A 80 13.85 -12.40 6.66
N LEU A 81 13.64 -13.45 7.45
CA LEU A 81 14.29 -14.75 7.25
C LEU A 81 13.75 -15.44 6.00
N ILE A 82 12.44 -15.44 5.80
CA ILE A 82 11.80 -15.99 4.61
C ILE A 82 12.27 -15.22 3.36
N GLY A 83 12.28 -13.89 3.42
CA GLY A 83 12.72 -13.05 2.31
C GLY A 83 14.16 -13.34 1.89
N ILE A 84 15.08 -13.47 2.85
CA ILE A 84 16.48 -13.83 2.57
C ILE A 84 16.57 -15.21 1.89
N LYS A 85 15.82 -16.21 2.34
CA LYS A 85 15.81 -17.55 1.74
C LYS A 85 15.28 -17.54 0.31
N ILE A 86 14.20 -16.80 0.07
CA ILE A 86 13.63 -16.63 -1.27
C ILE A 86 14.63 -15.94 -2.19
N ILE A 87 15.28 -14.86 -1.73
CA ILE A 87 16.28 -14.13 -2.53
C ILE A 87 17.44 -15.03 -2.92
N ASP A 88 18.00 -15.82 -1.97
CA ASP A 88 19.07 -16.76 -2.26
C ASP A 88 18.63 -17.82 -3.29
N ARG A 89 17.45 -18.40 -3.07
CA ARG A 89 16.88 -19.42 -3.97
C ARG A 89 16.69 -18.88 -5.38
N VAL A 90 16.06 -17.72 -5.52
CA VAL A 90 15.81 -17.07 -6.81
C VAL A 90 17.13 -16.71 -7.49
N SER A 91 18.08 -16.13 -6.76
CA SER A 91 19.38 -15.75 -7.33
C SER A 91 20.12 -16.97 -7.91
N ARG A 92 20.07 -18.10 -7.20
CA ARG A 92 20.69 -19.37 -7.62
C ARG A 92 19.97 -20.05 -8.78
N ASP A 93 18.64 -20.11 -8.75
CA ASP A 93 17.85 -20.80 -9.78
C ASP A 93 17.86 -20.05 -11.12
N TYR A 94 17.88 -18.71 -11.06
CA TYR A 94 17.75 -17.85 -12.23
C TYR A 94 19.08 -17.26 -12.70
N GLY A 95 20.16 -17.42 -11.92
CA GLY A 95 21.51 -16.92 -12.23
C GLY A 95 21.60 -15.40 -12.20
N VAL A 96 20.81 -14.74 -11.34
CA VAL A 96 20.73 -13.27 -11.24
C VAL A 96 21.15 -12.78 -9.87
N GLU A 97 21.68 -11.56 -9.78
CA GLU A 97 21.94 -10.91 -8.51
C GLU A 97 20.70 -10.10 -8.07
N LEU A 98 19.84 -10.70 -7.24
CA LEU A 98 18.68 -10.03 -6.69
C LEU A 98 19.02 -9.35 -5.36
N SER A 99 19.09 -8.03 -5.34
CA SER A 99 19.35 -7.30 -4.10
C SER A 99 18.16 -7.37 -3.13
N VAL A 100 18.45 -7.45 -1.82
CA VAL A 100 17.45 -7.41 -0.74
C VAL A 100 16.56 -6.17 -0.85
N ARG A 101 17.16 -5.02 -1.17
CA ARG A 101 16.42 -3.77 -1.37
C ARG A 101 15.42 -3.89 -2.52
N ALA A 102 15.84 -4.44 -3.66
CA ALA A 102 14.96 -4.57 -4.82
C ALA A 102 13.80 -5.54 -4.55
N PHE A 103 14.06 -6.65 -3.86
CA PHE A 103 13.03 -7.60 -3.44
C PHE A 103 11.94 -6.92 -2.59
N TYR A 104 12.32 -6.17 -1.55
CA TYR A 104 11.34 -5.50 -0.69
C TYR A 104 10.63 -4.32 -1.34
N LEU A 105 11.21 -3.70 -2.37
CA LEU A 105 10.52 -2.68 -3.17
C LEU A 105 9.54 -3.30 -4.17
N ALA A 106 9.81 -4.52 -4.63
CA ALA A 106 8.94 -5.25 -5.55
C ALA A 106 7.68 -5.77 -4.84
N GLN A 107 7.82 -6.32 -3.62
CA GLN A 107 6.74 -6.81 -2.75
C GLN A 107 5.89 -7.98 -3.28
N THR A 108 5.76 -8.15 -4.60
CA THR A 108 4.96 -9.20 -5.22
C THR A 108 5.82 -10.12 -6.12
N PRO A 109 5.41 -11.38 -6.32
CA PRO A 109 6.11 -12.30 -7.21
C PRO A 109 6.28 -11.80 -8.64
N ALA A 110 5.24 -11.17 -9.21
CA ALA A 110 5.26 -10.59 -10.55
C ALA A 110 6.32 -9.48 -10.67
N ARG A 111 6.39 -8.59 -9.68
CA ARG A 111 7.40 -7.51 -9.69
C ARG A 111 8.81 -8.06 -9.51
N VAL A 112 8.99 -9.11 -8.71
CA VAL A 112 10.27 -9.83 -8.60
C VAL A 112 10.66 -10.51 -9.91
N ALA A 113 9.71 -11.16 -10.60
CA ALA A 113 9.93 -11.72 -11.93
C ALA A 113 10.42 -10.66 -12.94
N GLY A 114 9.85 -9.45 -12.90
CA GLY A 114 10.34 -8.32 -13.69
C GLY A 114 11.80 -7.96 -13.40
N LEU A 115 12.24 -8.01 -12.13
CA LEU A 115 13.63 -7.75 -11.76
C LEU A 115 14.59 -8.84 -12.26
N ILE A 116 14.16 -10.10 -12.23
CA ILE A 116 14.93 -11.24 -12.74
C ILE A 116 15.19 -11.06 -14.24
N GLU A 117 14.14 -10.76 -15.01
CA GLU A 117 14.25 -10.56 -16.46
C GLU A 117 15.16 -9.38 -16.80
N GLN A 118 15.09 -8.29 -16.03
CA GLN A 118 16.02 -7.16 -16.18
C GLN A 118 17.47 -7.53 -15.88
N GLY A 119 17.71 -8.39 -14.87
CA GLY A 119 19.03 -8.90 -14.54
C GLY A 119 19.60 -9.79 -15.64
N ARG A 120 18.77 -10.67 -16.21
CA ARG A 120 19.12 -11.56 -17.33
C ARG A 120 19.48 -10.79 -18.59
N ALA A 121 18.74 -9.73 -18.92
CA ALA A 121 18.99 -8.92 -20.12
C ALA A 121 20.28 -8.08 -20.06
N ARG A 122 20.88 -7.92 -18.87
CA ARG A 122 22.13 -7.16 -18.67
C ARG A 122 23.39 -8.03 -18.82
N THR A 123 23.24 -9.35 -18.86
CA THR A 123 24.35 -10.32 -18.87
C THR A 123 24.52 -10.92 -20.25
#